data_AF-A0A7C4DBZ8-F1
#
_entry.id   AF-A0A7C4DBZ8-F1
#
_cell.length_a   1.000
_cell.length_b   1.000
_cell.length_c   1.000
_cell.angle_alpha   90.00
_cell.angle_beta   90.00
_cell.angle_gamma   90.00
#
_symmetry.space_group_name_H-M   'P 1'
#
loop_
_entity.id
_entity.type
_entity.pdbx_description
1 polymer ?
#
loop_
_entity_poly.entity_id
_entity_poly.type
_entity_poly.pdbx_seq_one_letter_code
_entity_poly.pdbx_strand_id
1 'polypeptide(L)'
;MTPTVALDRAVELALKGVVLTVFGDLMMVPATRMSLLEAKARGGDVRVVYSVSDAVEVARRNPEREVVFVSVGFETTAPTTASELLRGVPENFSVMCYHRLIPPAMELLLGVGDIHIDGFICPGHVAAIIGVKAFRVFAEAYKMPTVVAGFEPNDVLLAVLMLLKQLRDGEARCENEYSRVVREEGNVKAQRLIGEVYDVADAEWRGIGRIPQSGLTLKKKFEDADAEKKYEFAPMKHVDINPGCNCHLVMIGKIYPPECRLFGRA
;
A
#
# COMPACT_ATOMS: atom_id res chain seq x y z
N MET A 1 1.47 -3.83 -5.71
CA MET A 1 1.69 -4.57 -4.44
C MET A 1 0.41 -5.19 -3.88
N THR A 2 -0.78 -4.62 -4.14
CA THR A 2 -2.05 -5.25 -3.78
C THR A 2 -2.13 -6.68 -4.31
N PRO A 3 -2.38 -7.70 -3.47
CA PRO A 3 -2.33 -9.11 -3.85
C PRO A 3 -3.42 -9.43 -4.88
N THR A 4 -3.16 -10.35 -5.80
CA THR A 4 -4.11 -10.65 -6.90
C THR A 4 -5.46 -11.11 -6.36
N VAL A 5 -5.48 -11.84 -5.25
CA VAL A 5 -6.73 -12.27 -4.59
C VAL A 5 -7.66 -11.11 -4.22
N ALA A 6 -7.11 -9.94 -3.86
CA ALA A 6 -7.91 -8.75 -3.56
C ALA A 6 -8.67 -8.27 -4.79
N LEU A 7 -8.00 -8.30 -5.95
CA LEU A 7 -8.57 -7.88 -7.22
C LEU A 7 -9.58 -8.91 -7.71
N ASP A 8 -9.31 -10.21 -7.52
CA ASP A 8 -10.27 -11.27 -7.86
C ASP A 8 -11.57 -11.13 -7.05
N ARG A 9 -11.46 -10.86 -5.74
CA ARG A 9 -12.62 -10.56 -4.87
C ARG A 9 -13.37 -9.33 -5.31
N ALA A 10 -12.65 -8.27 -5.66
CA ALA A 10 -13.25 -7.03 -6.13
C ALA A 10 -14.00 -7.22 -7.46
N VAL A 11 -13.44 -8.00 -8.39
CA VAL A 11 -14.10 -8.42 -9.63
C VAL A 11 -15.36 -9.24 -9.32
N GLU A 12 -15.28 -10.20 -8.40
CA GLU A 12 -16.43 -11.02 -7.98
C GLU A 12 -17.58 -10.17 -7.45
N LEU A 13 -17.29 -9.22 -6.55
CA LEU A 13 -18.28 -8.29 -6.01
C LEU A 13 -18.93 -7.43 -7.09
N ALA A 14 -18.12 -6.83 -7.97
CA ALA A 14 -18.62 -5.98 -9.04
C ALA A 14 -19.59 -6.74 -9.96
N LEU A 15 -19.27 -7.99 -10.31
CA LEU A 15 -20.13 -8.84 -11.14
C LEU A 15 -21.38 -9.35 -10.41
N LYS A 16 -21.38 -9.37 -9.08
CA LYS A 16 -22.55 -9.66 -8.24
C LYS A 16 -23.48 -8.45 -8.03
N GLY A 17 -23.17 -7.29 -8.63
CA GLY A 17 -24.02 -6.10 -8.60
C GLY A 17 -23.71 -5.09 -7.48
N VAL A 18 -22.68 -5.37 -6.67
CA VAL A 18 -22.16 -4.41 -5.68
C VAL A 18 -21.52 -3.23 -6.41
N VAL A 19 -21.75 -2.00 -5.91
CA VAL A 19 -21.07 -0.81 -6.42
C VAL A 19 -19.65 -0.80 -5.88
N LEU A 20 -18.68 -1.17 -6.71
CA LEU A 20 -17.28 -1.15 -6.34
C LEU A 20 -16.70 0.24 -6.60
N THR A 21 -16.05 0.82 -5.62
CA THR A 21 -15.34 2.10 -5.72
C THR A 21 -13.84 1.89 -5.56
N VAL A 22 -13.04 2.44 -6.47
CA VAL A 22 -11.60 2.21 -6.55
C VAL A 22 -10.85 3.47 -6.98
N PHE A 23 -9.58 3.56 -6.62
CA PHE A 23 -8.68 4.53 -7.26
C PHE A 23 -8.42 4.14 -8.72
N GLY A 24 -8.14 5.14 -9.56
CA GLY A 24 -8.06 4.96 -11.02
C GLY A 24 -6.93 4.04 -11.47
N ASP A 25 -5.84 3.97 -10.73
CA ASP A 25 -4.70 3.11 -10.99
C ASP A 25 -5.07 1.62 -10.90
N LEU A 26 -5.97 1.23 -9.98
CA LEU A 26 -6.43 -0.14 -9.82
C LEU A 26 -7.27 -0.65 -11.00
N MET A 27 -7.86 0.23 -11.81
CA MET A 27 -8.78 -0.16 -12.89
C MET A 27 -8.16 -1.14 -13.89
N MET A 28 -6.89 -0.93 -14.23
CA MET A 28 -6.17 -1.71 -15.24
C MET A 28 -5.28 -2.79 -14.63
N VAL A 29 -5.19 -2.89 -13.31
CA VAL A 29 -4.35 -3.92 -12.68
C VAL A 29 -4.98 -5.28 -12.94
N PRO A 30 -4.26 -6.23 -13.57
CA PRO A 30 -4.83 -7.53 -13.90
C PRO A 30 -5.04 -8.33 -12.62
N ALA A 31 -6.26 -8.83 -12.43
CA ALA A 31 -6.54 -9.93 -11.51
C ALA A 31 -6.16 -11.27 -12.19
N THR A 32 -6.66 -12.41 -11.69
CA THR A 32 -6.33 -13.73 -12.25
C THR A 32 -6.97 -13.94 -13.62
N ARG A 33 -8.22 -13.49 -13.82
CA ARG A 33 -8.97 -13.73 -15.07
C ARG A 33 -9.25 -12.49 -15.89
N MET A 34 -9.40 -11.35 -15.23
CA MET A 34 -9.71 -10.07 -15.87
C MET A 34 -9.37 -8.91 -14.93
N SER A 35 -9.24 -7.71 -15.48
CA SER A 35 -9.12 -6.46 -14.75
C SER A 35 -10.49 -5.94 -14.28
N LEU A 36 -10.48 -4.95 -13.39
CA LEU A 36 -11.69 -4.24 -12.98
C LEU A 36 -12.35 -3.47 -14.12
N LEU A 37 -11.54 -2.96 -15.06
CA LEU A 37 -12.03 -2.34 -16.29
C LEU A 37 -12.80 -3.33 -17.16
N GLU A 38 -12.30 -4.54 -17.32
CA GLU A 38 -13.01 -5.60 -18.05
C GLU A 38 -14.26 -6.09 -17.32
N ALA A 39 -14.21 -6.19 -15.98
CA ALA A 39 -15.40 -6.52 -15.18
C ALA A 39 -16.51 -5.46 -15.37
N LYS A 40 -16.14 -4.18 -15.41
CA LYS A 40 -17.05 -3.08 -15.75
C LYS A 40 -17.65 -3.23 -17.15
N ALA A 41 -16.83 -3.57 -18.14
CA ALA A 41 -17.30 -3.80 -19.51
C ALA A 41 -18.29 -4.99 -19.62
N ARG A 42 -18.23 -5.94 -18.68
CA ARG A 42 -19.16 -7.08 -18.57
C ARG A 42 -20.42 -6.78 -17.75
N GLY A 43 -20.67 -5.52 -17.40
CA GLY A 43 -21.86 -5.08 -16.67
C GLY A 43 -21.68 -4.93 -15.17
N GLY A 44 -20.47 -5.12 -14.62
CA GLY A 44 -20.18 -4.80 -13.23
C GLY A 44 -20.20 -3.29 -12.98
N ASP A 45 -20.63 -2.85 -11.79
CA ASP A 45 -20.63 -1.43 -11.42
C ASP A 45 -19.33 -1.06 -10.72
N VAL A 46 -18.34 -0.60 -11.49
CA VAL A 46 -17.05 -0.11 -10.97
C VAL A 46 -16.92 1.39 -11.22
N ARG A 47 -16.73 2.15 -10.14
CA ARG A 47 -16.63 3.62 -10.14
C ARG A 47 -15.26 4.06 -9.66
N VAL A 48 -14.63 4.94 -10.45
CA VAL A 48 -13.37 5.56 -10.07
C VAL A 48 -13.65 6.71 -9.12
N VAL A 49 -12.94 6.75 -8.00
CA VAL A 49 -13.00 7.82 -6.99
C VAL A 49 -11.60 8.41 -6.77
N TYR A 50 -11.55 9.64 -6.26
CA TYR A 50 -10.29 10.31 -5.93
C TYR A 50 -10.01 10.32 -4.43
N SER A 51 -11.03 10.05 -3.61
CA SER A 51 -10.93 9.95 -2.16
C SER A 51 -11.91 8.92 -1.60
N VAL A 52 -11.64 8.46 -0.38
CA VAL A 52 -12.59 7.65 0.38
C VAL A 52 -13.90 8.40 0.67
N SER A 53 -13.85 9.73 0.86
CA SER A 53 -15.04 10.55 1.07
C SER A 53 -15.96 10.53 -0.16
N ASP A 54 -15.42 10.46 -1.38
CA ASP A 54 -16.22 10.27 -2.59
C ASP A 54 -16.91 8.90 -2.60
N ALA A 55 -16.24 7.85 -2.13
CA ALA A 55 -16.81 6.52 -2.02
C ALA A 55 -17.96 6.46 -0.99
N VAL A 56 -17.78 7.12 0.16
CA VAL A 56 -18.84 7.28 1.16
C VAL A 56 -20.04 8.05 0.59
N GLU A 57 -19.78 9.11 -0.19
CA GLU A 57 -20.84 9.88 -0.86
C GLU A 57 -21.58 9.05 -1.92
N VAL A 58 -20.88 8.16 -2.64
CA VAL A 58 -21.53 7.18 -3.52
C VAL A 58 -22.49 6.29 -2.72
N ALA A 59 -22.09 5.79 -1.54
CA ALA A 59 -22.97 5.00 -0.69
C ALA A 59 -24.21 5.77 -0.23
N ARG A 60 -24.05 7.04 0.20
CA ARG A 60 -25.17 7.90 0.59
C ARG A 60 -26.19 8.12 -0.53
N ARG A 61 -25.72 8.21 -1.78
CA ARG A 61 -26.57 8.42 -2.97
C ARG A 61 -27.23 7.16 -3.51
N ASN A 62 -26.84 5.98 -3.03
CA ASN A 62 -27.35 4.68 -3.48
C ASN A 62 -27.76 3.84 -2.25
N PRO A 63 -28.67 4.31 -1.38
CA PRO A 63 -28.98 3.67 -0.10
C PRO A 63 -29.50 2.24 -0.23
N GLU A 64 -30.08 1.90 -1.37
CA GLU A 64 -30.60 0.56 -1.71
C GLU A 64 -29.54 -0.41 -2.24
N ARG A 65 -28.29 0.04 -2.42
CA ARG A 65 -27.21 -0.75 -3.00
C ARG A 65 -26.03 -0.85 -2.06
N GLU A 66 -25.44 -2.03 -2.01
CA GLU A 66 -24.16 -2.24 -1.35
C GLU A 66 -23.03 -1.53 -2.10
N VAL A 67 -22.21 -0.79 -1.35
CA VAL A 67 -21.07 -0.04 -1.86
C VAL A 67 -19.81 -0.48 -1.12
N VAL A 68 -18.81 -0.89 -1.90
CA VAL A 68 -17.53 -1.37 -1.38
C VAL A 68 -16.40 -0.49 -1.88
N PHE A 69 -15.55 -0.01 -0.97
CA PHE A 69 -14.34 0.72 -1.30
C PHE A 69 -13.11 -0.18 -1.19
N VAL A 70 -12.35 -0.32 -2.29
CA VAL A 70 -11.08 -1.05 -2.29
C VAL A 70 -9.98 -0.14 -1.76
N SER A 71 -9.75 -0.21 -0.45
CA SER A 71 -8.82 0.66 0.26
C SER A 71 -7.41 0.09 0.21
N VAL A 72 -6.64 0.57 -0.76
CA VAL A 72 -5.22 0.22 -0.95
C VAL A 72 -4.32 1.40 -0.58
N GLY A 73 -3.03 1.10 -0.41
CA GLY A 73 -1.99 2.10 -0.23
C GLY A 73 -1.22 1.91 1.07
N PHE A 74 -0.35 2.86 1.36
CA PHE A 74 0.56 2.78 2.50
C PHE A 74 0.06 3.64 3.68
N GLU A 75 0.96 3.99 4.59
CA GLU A 75 0.67 4.82 5.76
C GLU A 75 0.13 6.20 5.39
N THR A 76 0.37 6.66 4.15
CA THR A 76 -0.16 7.93 3.61
C THR A 76 -1.66 7.92 3.38
N THR A 77 -2.24 6.77 3.02
CA THR A 77 -3.65 6.64 2.66
C THR A 77 -4.51 6.15 3.82
N ALA A 78 -3.97 5.28 4.68
CA ALA A 78 -4.70 4.67 5.79
C ALA A 78 -5.41 5.66 6.74
N PRO A 79 -4.82 6.82 7.11
CA PRO A 79 -5.48 7.80 7.99
C PRO A 79 -6.78 8.35 7.40
N THR A 80 -6.88 8.48 6.08
CA THR A 80 -8.07 9.06 5.44
C THR A 80 -9.27 8.11 5.54
N THR A 81 -9.05 6.83 5.25
CA THR A 81 -10.06 5.77 5.45
C THR A 81 -10.43 5.63 6.92
N ALA A 82 -9.45 5.65 7.83
CA ALA A 82 -9.73 5.64 9.27
C ALA A 82 -10.59 6.82 9.72
N SER A 83 -10.31 8.02 9.20
CA SER A 83 -11.08 9.21 9.53
C SER A 83 -12.54 9.10 9.13
N GLU A 84 -12.86 8.56 7.94
CA GLU A 84 -14.25 8.39 7.51
C GLU A 84 -14.98 7.34 8.36
N LEU A 85 -14.32 6.21 8.67
CA LEU A 85 -14.90 5.17 9.53
C LEU A 85 -15.21 5.70 10.95
N LEU A 86 -14.31 6.51 11.52
CA LEU A 86 -14.52 7.13 12.84
C LEU A 86 -15.62 8.21 12.83
N ARG A 87 -15.84 8.89 11.70
CA ARG A 87 -16.94 9.87 11.55
C ARG A 87 -18.31 9.22 11.39
N GLY A 88 -18.34 7.92 11.10
CA GLY A 88 -19.55 7.19 10.77
C GLY A 88 -19.79 7.15 9.27
N VAL A 89 -19.99 5.94 8.77
CA VAL A 89 -20.29 5.65 7.36
C VAL A 89 -21.72 5.08 7.25
N PRO A 90 -22.37 5.20 6.09
CA PRO A 90 -23.65 4.54 5.82
C PRO A 90 -23.57 3.02 6.04
N GLU A 91 -24.67 2.38 6.45
CA GLU A 91 -24.72 0.92 6.70
C GLU A 91 -24.45 0.07 5.45
N ASN A 92 -24.74 0.62 4.26
CA ASN A 92 -24.46 0.00 2.97
C ASN A 92 -23.01 0.23 2.47
N PHE A 93 -22.14 0.83 3.29
CA PHE A 93 -20.74 1.06 2.95
C PHE A 93 -19.81 0.10 3.68
N SER A 94 -18.92 -0.56 2.95
CA SER A 94 -17.85 -1.37 3.53
C SER A 94 -16.52 -1.19 2.80
N VAL A 95 -15.45 -1.58 3.46
CA VAL A 95 -14.07 -1.38 3.04
C VAL A 95 -13.39 -2.72 2.85
N MET A 96 -12.81 -2.94 1.68
CA MET A 96 -11.83 -4.00 1.45
C MET A 96 -10.45 -3.46 1.83
N CYS A 97 -10.01 -3.75 3.05
CA CYS A 97 -8.78 -3.19 3.61
C CYS A 97 -7.53 -3.94 3.12
N TYR A 98 -6.75 -3.29 2.26
CA TYR A 98 -5.48 -3.78 1.72
C TYR A 98 -4.34 -2.77 1.91
N HIS A 99 -4.37 -2.02 3.01
CA HIS A 99 -3.25 -1.16 3.38
C HIS A 99 -2.00 -1.98 3.76
N ARG A 100 -0.84 -1.38 3.51
CA ARG A 100 0.48 -1.99 3.71
C ARG A 100 1.40 -1.05 4.48
N LEU A 101 2.39 -1.61 5.15
CA LEU A 101 3.39 -0.90 5.94
C LEU A 101 4.76 -1.01 5.27
N ILE A 102 5.45 0.11 5.12
CA ILE A 102 6.73 0.19 4.42
C ILE A 102 7.90 -0.37 5.24
N PRO A 103 8.07 -0.05 6.55
CA PRO A 103 9.24 -0.53 7.29
C PRO A 103 9.39 -2.07 7.28
N PRO A 104 8.34 -2.88 7.49
CA PRO A 104 8.45 -4.34 7.39
C PRO A 104 8.89 -4.84 6.00
N ALA A 105 8.45 -4.16 4.93
CA ALA A 105 8.87 -4.49 3.57
C ALA A 105 10.34 -4.11 3.31
N MET A 106 10.81 -2.98 3.86
CA MET A 106 12.23 -2.61 3.81
C MET A 106 13.10 -3.63 4.58
N GLU A 107 12.63 -4.09 5.73
CA GLU A 107 13.33 -5.12 6.52
C GLU A 107 13.46 -6.43 5.76
N LEU A 108 12.41 -6.85 5.03
CA LEU A 108 12.49 -8.02 4.16
C LEU A 108 13.61 -7.89 3.13
N LEU A 109 13.78 -6.71 2.51
CA LEU A 109 14.80 -6.49 1.48
C LEU A 109 16.23 -6.71 2.00
N LEU A 110 16.47 -6.43 3.29
CA LEU A 110 17.77 -6.68 3.93
C LEU A 110 18.10 -8.19 4.03
N GLY A 111 17.08 -9.05 4.04
CA GLY A 111 17.26 -10.50 4.07
C GLY A 111 17.45 -11.15 2.69
N VAL A 112 17.30 -10.41 1.60
CA VAL A 112 17.40 -10.96 0.24
C VAL A 112 18.86 -10.98 -0.21
N GLY A 113 19.54 -12.12 -0.06
CA GLY A 113 20.99 -12.23 -0.25
C GLY A 113 21.54 -11.91 -1.66
N ASP A 114 20.70 -11.87 -2.68
CA ASP A 114 21.10 -11.52 -4.06
C ASP A 114 21.02 -10.01 -4.36
N ILE A 115 20.62 -9.18 -3.39
CA ILE A 115 20.47 -7.73 -3.56
C ILE A 115 21.50 -7.01 -2.71
N HIS A 116 22.30 -6.17 -3.34
CA HIS A 116 23.30 -5.35 -2.66
C HIS A 116 22.70 -3.97 -2.41
N ILE A 117 22.24 -3.73 -1.18
CA ILE A 117 21.73 -2.43 -0.73
C ILE A 117 22.68 -1.91 0.34
N ASP A 118 23.33 -0.78 0.05
CA ASP A 118 24.24 -0.11 0.99
C ASP A 118 23.54 1.01 1.78
N GLY A 119 22.34 1.41 1.39
CA GLY A 119 21.57 2.44 2.08
C GLY A 119 20.16 2.62 1.52
N PHE A 120 19.26 3.21 2.31
CA PHE A 120 17.91 3.53 1.87
C PHE A 120 17.65 5.03 1.78
N ILE A 121 17.01 5.44 0.68
CA ILE A 121 16.25 6.69 0.63
C ILE A 121 14.83 6.37 1.09
N CYS A 122 14.46 6.82 2.27
CA CYS A 122 13.17 6.55 2.88
C CYS A 122 12.08 7.46 2.27
N PRO A 123 10.87 6.94 2.03
CA PRO A 123 9.80 7.68 1.36
C PRO A 123 9.28 8.84 2.20
N GLY A 124 9.49 10.08 1.74
CA GLY A 124 9.16 11.29 2.47
C GLY A 124 7.70 11.41 2.93
N HIS A 125 6.72 11.10 2.08
CA HIS A 125 5.31 11.20 2.47
C HIS A 125 4.90 10.14 3.51
N VAL A 126 5.46 8.94 3.44
CA VAL A 126 5.24 7.91 4.47
C VAL A 126 5.85 8.38 5.78
N ALA A 127 7.09 8.86 5.74
CA ALA A 127 7.76 9.43 6.90
C ALA A 127 7.02 10.66 7.47
N ALA A 128 6.32 11.45 6.66
CA ALA A 128 5.47 12.53 7.15
C ALA A 128 4.34 12.01 8.07
N ILE A 129 3.91 10.76 7.87
CA ILE A 129 2.93 10.09 8.74
C ILE A 129 3.61 9.43 9.94
N ILE A 130 4.57 8.53 9.72
CA ILE A 130 5.14 7.66 10.78
C ILE A 130 6.38 8.24 11.49
N GLY A 131 6.91 9.35 10.97
CA GLY A 131 8.09 10.02 11.48
C GLY A 131 9.40 9.41 11.02
N VAL A 132 10.49 10.15 11.25
CA VAL A 132 11.87 9.66 11.06
C VAL A 132 12.14 8.47 11.98
N LYS A 133 11.59 8.53 13.21
CA LYS A 133 11.77 7.51 14.24
C LYS A 133 11.47 6.10 13.75
N ALA A 134 10.47 5.92 12.88
CA ALA A 134 10.07 4.62 12.37
C ALA A 134 11.16 3.92 11.53
N PHE A 135 12.11 4.69 10.98
CA PHE A 135 13.21 4.16 10.16
C PHE A 135 14.53 4.00 10.95
N ARG A 136 14.60 4.45 12.21
CA ARG A 136 15.84 4.37 13.01
C ARG A 136 16.33 2.95 13.23
N VAL A 137 15.42 1.98 13.27
CA VAL A 137 15.75 0.56 13.43
C VAL A 137 16.75 0.08 12.38
N PHE A 138 16.68 0.58 11.15
CA PHE A 138 17.60 0.22 10.07
C PHE A 138 19.05 0.61 10.40
N ALA A 139 19.26 1.82 10.89
CA ALA A 139 20.60 2.27 11.28
C ALA A 139 21.05 1.61 12.60
N GLU A 140 20.18 1.53 13.59
CA GLU A 140 20.54 1.09 14.94
C GLU A 140 20.79 -0.43 15.01
N ALA A 141 19.86 -1.23 14.48
CA ALA A 141 19.89 -2.69 14.53
C ALA A 141 20.63 -3.31 13.35
N TYR A 142 20.37 -2.84 12.12
CA TYR A 142 20.89 -3.46 10.89
C TYR A 142 22.16 -2.79 10.36
N LYS A 143 22.62 -1.68 10.97
CA LYS A 143 23.74 -0.87 10.48
C LYS A 143 23.55 -0.39 9.04
N MET A 144 22.30 -0.20 8.65
CA MET A 144 21.91 0.28 7.33
C MET A 144 21.66 1.79 7.37
N PRO A 145 22.48 2.62 6.71
CA PRO A 145 22.27 4.06 6.67
C PRO A 145 20.96 4.38 5.94
N THR A 146 20.21 5.33 6.47
CA THR A 146 18.93 5.75 5.90
C THR A 146 18.81 7.26 5.86
N VAL A 147 18.20 7.79 4.80
CA VAL A 147 17.90 9.21 4.67
C VAL A 147 16.45 9.39 4.23
N VAL A 148 15.64 10.04 5.06
CA VAL A 148 14.29 10.47 4.67
C VAL A 148 14.41 11.67 3.73
N ALA A 149 13.87 11.55 2.52
CA ALA A 149 14.00 12.57 1.48
C ALA A 149 12.65 12.99 0.90
N GLY A 150 12.62 14.21 0.34
CA GLY A 150 11.49 14.69 -0.45
C GLY A 150 11.47 14.09 -1.87
N PHE A 151 10.75 14.76 -2.77
CA PHE A 151 10.51 14.28 -4.13
C PHE A 151 11.06 15.22 -5.21
N GLU A 152 11.62 16.37 -4.82
CA GLU A 152 12.30 17.24 -5.75
C GLU A 152 13.62 16.60 -6.18
N PRO A 153 14.11 16.85 -7.42
CA PRO A 153 15.38 16.30 -7.87
C PRO A 153 16.54 16.59 -6.91
N ASN A 154 16.54 17.78 -6.31
CA ASN A 154 17.56 18.18 -5.34
C ASN A 154 17.46 17.42 -4.00
N ASP A 155 16.25 17.08 -3.55
CA ASP A 155 16.06 16.27 -2.34
C ASP A 155 16.71 14.89 -2.53
N VAL A 156 16.49 14.27 -3.68
CA VAL A 156 17.07 12.96 -4.03
C VAL A 156 18.60 13.05 -4.13
N LEU A 157 19.13 14.06 -4.83
CA LEU A 157 20.58 14.25 -4.94
C LEU A 157 21.24 14.48 -3.58
N LEU A 158 20.60 15.25 -2.70
CA LEU A 158 21.11 15.50 -1.36
C LEU A 158 21.06 14.23 -0.50
N ALA A 159 19.99 13.44 -0.60
CA ALA A 159 19.90 12.16 0.10
C ALA A 159 20.97 11.17 -0.34
N VAL A 160 21.25 11.08 -1.65
CA VAL A 160 22.36 10.28 -2.19
C VAL A 160 23.70 10.77 -1.63
N LEU A 161 23.94 12.08 -1.63
CA LEU A 161 25.17 12.65 -1.07
C LEU A 161 25.35 12.33 0.42
N MET A 162 24.26 12.40 1.20
CA MET A 162 24.27 12.08 2.63
C MET A 162 24.58 10.59 2.87
N LEU A 163 23.94 9.69 2.13
CA LEU A 163 24.23 8.25 2.20
C LEU A 163 25.69 7.95 1.84
N LEU A 164 26.20 8.54 0.75
CA LEU A 164 27.59 8.33 0.34
C LEU A 164 28.61 8.83 1.37
N LYS A 165 28.30 9.92 2.09
CA LYS A 165 29.15 10.39 3.19
C LYS A 165 29.17 9.40 4.35
N GLN A 166 28.00 8.90 4.76
CA GLN A 166 27.90 7.88 5.81
C GLN A 166 28.69 6.62 5.43
N LEU A 167 28.55 6.14 4.20
CA LEU A 167 29.29 4.98 3.68
C LEU A 167 30.81 5.20 3.68
N ARG A 168 31.26 6.36 3.22
CA ARG A 168 32.68 6.74 3.26
C ARG A 168 33.24 6.77 4.68
N ASP A 169 32.45 7.27 5.63
CA ASP A 169 32.87 7.46 7.02
C ASP A 169 32.66 6.19 7.89
N GLY A 170 32.07 5.13 7.32
CA GLY A 170 31.77 3.88 8.04
C GLY A 170 30.68 4.04 9.09
N GLU A 171 29.79 5.02 8.92
CA GLU A 171 28.70 5.34 9.85
C GLU A 171 27.35 4.82 9.31
N ALA A 172 26.45 4.46 10.24
CA ALA A 172 25.05 4.18 9.91
C ALA A 172 24.15 5.03 10.79
N ARG A 173 23.48 6.01 10.19
CA ARG A 173 22.54 6.94 10.83
C ARG A 173 21.23 6.98 10.05
N CYS A 174 20.17 7.35 10.77
CA CYS A 174 18.89 7.72 10.18
C CYS A 174 18.80 9.24 10.15
N GLU A 175 18.98 9.84 8.98
CA GLU A 175 18.98 11.28 8.79
C GLU A 175 17.68 11.75 8.11
N ASN A 176 17.35 13.04 8.30
CA ASN A 176 16.15 13.66 7.76
C ASN A 176 16.51 14.84 6.87
N GLU A 177 16.61 14.58 5.57
CA GLU A 177 16.76 15.63 4.56
C GLU A 177 15.44 16.41 4.42
N TYR A 178 14.30 15.73 4.49
CA TYR A 178 12.97 16.32 4.29
C TYR A 178 12.40 17.04 5.53
N SER A 179 13.26 17.67 6.33
CA SER A 179 12.93 18.33 7.61
C SER A 179 11.86 19.42 7.52
N ARG A 180 11.65 19.99 6.32
CA ARG A 180 10.59 20.97 6.05
C ARG A 180 9.17 20.39 6.12
N VAL A 181 9.01 19.07 5.99
CA VAL A 181 7.72 18.36 6.07
C VAL A 181 7.72 17.32 7.18
N VAL A 182 8.82 16.58 7.33
CA VAL A 182 8.87 15.39 8.19
C VAL A 182 9.41 15.77 9.57
N ARG A 183 8.61 15.49 10.60
CA ARG A 183 8.99 15.56 12.01
C ARG A 183 9.54 14.24 12.51
N GLU A 184 10.27 14.29 13.62
CA GLU A 184 10.82 13.10 14.27
C GLU A 184 9.72 12.08 14.61
N GLU A 185 8.65 12.54 15.24
CA GLU A 185 7.49 11.76 15.64
C GLU A 185 6.45 11.56 14.53
N GLY A 186 6.60 12.24 13.38
CA GLY A 186 5.63 12.23 12.29
C GLY A 186 4.34 12.97 12.62
N ASN A 187 3.23 12.49 12.04
CA ASN A 187 1.89 13.03 12.29
C ASN A 187 1.17 12.21 13.35
N VAL A 188 1.31 12.62 14.62
CA VAL A 188 0.70 11.95 15.77
C VAL A 188 -0.82 11.80 15.65
N LYS A 189 -1.51 12.78 15.04
CA LYS A 189 -2.97 12.68 14.82
C LYS A 189 -3.31 11.57 13.83
N ALA A 190 -2.59 11.50 12.71
CA ALA A 190 -2.79 10.45 11.71
C ALA A 190 -2.47 9.06 12.28
N GLN A 191 -1.38 8.92 13.02
CA GLN A 191 -1.02 7.66 13.69
C GLN A 191 -2.09 7.22 14.69
N ARG A 192 -2.68 8.17 15.44
CA ARG A 192 -3.81 7.88 16.34
C ARG A 192 -5.02 7.35 15.58
N LEU A 193 -5.39 7.97 14.47
CA LEU A 193 -6.50 7.48 13.63
C LEU A 193 -6.25 6.05 13.16
N ILE A 194 -5.03 5.77 12.65
CA ILE A 194 -4.64 4.42 12.25
C ILE A 194 -4.79 3.46 13.43
N GLY A 195 -4.21 3.78 14.59
CA GLY A 195 -4.23 2.93 15.77
C GLY A 195 -5.62 2.75 16.40
N GLU A 196 -6.56 3.67 16.16
CA GLU A 196 -7.94 3.52 16.59
C GLU A 196 -8.77 2.60 15.69
N VAL A 197 -8.40 2.47 14.41
CA VAL A 197 -9.19 1.76 13.39
C VAL A 197 -8.61 0.42 12.97
N TYR A 198 -7.30 0.27 12.99
CA TYR A 198 -6.63 -0.91 12.44
C TYR A 198 -5.81 -1.68 13.48
N ASP A 199 -5.76 -2.99 13.30
CA ASP A 199 -4.75 -3.87 13.88
C ASP A 199 -3.65 -4.15 12.85
N VAL A 200 -2.41 -4.31 13.31
CA VAL A 200 -1.30 -4.75 12.46
C VAL A 200 -1.36 -6.27 12.30
N ALA A 201 -1.23 -6.74 11.07
CA ALA A 201 -1.28 -8.15 10.75
C ALA A 201 -0.23 -8.51 9.68
N ASP A 202 0.04 -9.80 9.55
CA ASP A 202 0.79 -10.31 8.41
C ASP A 202 -0.03 -10.12 7.15
N ALA A 203 0.63 -9.82 6.03
CA ALA A 203 -0.07 -9.55 4.79
C ALA A 203 0.67 -10.07 3.57
N GLU A 204 -0.11 -10.44 2.56
CA GLU A 204 0.39 -10.81 1.24
C GLU A 204 0.76 -9.57 0.42
N TRP A 205 1.92 -9.61 -0.21
CA TRP A 205 2.40 -8.61 -1.15
C TRP A 205 2.54 -9.25 -2.51
N ARG A 206 1.80 -8.73 -3.51
CA ARG A 206 1.78 -9.31 -4.85
C ARG A 206 3.19 -9.52 -5.39
N GLY A 207 3.52 -10.75 -5.70
CA GLY A 207 4.80 -11.13 -6.29
C GLY A 207 5.99 -11.12 -5.34
N ILE A 208 5.80 -10.77 -4.06
CA ILE A 208 6.81 -10.91 -3.00
C ILE A 208 6.43 -12.08 -2.07
N GLY A 209 5.14 -12.22 -1.76
CA GLY A 209 4.60 -13.20 -0.84
C GLY A 209 4.22 -12.59 0.50
N ARG A 210 4.09 -13.44 1.52
CA ARG A 210 3.66 -13.03 2.85
C ARG A 210 4.78 -12.33 3.61
N ILE A 211 4.52 -11.11 4.07
CA ILE A 211 5.44 -10.34 4.92
C ILE A 211 4.80 -10.20 6.30
N PRO A 212 5.47 -10.63 7.39
CA PRO A 212 4.97 -10.47 8.75
C PRO A 212 4.74 -9.01 9.13
N GLN A 213 3.69 -8.75 9.91
CA GLN A 213 3.39 -7.42 10.49
C GLN A 213 3.39 -6.27 9.46
N SER A 214 3.00 -6.54 8.22
CA SER A 214 3.17 -5.62 7.08
C SER A 214 1.87 -5.08 6.51
N GLY A 215 0.73 -5.46 7.07
CA GLY A 215 -0.58 -4.99 6.65
C GLY A 215 -1.43 -4.48 7.81
N LEU A 216 -2.51 -3.81 7.44
CA LEU A 216 -3.53 -3.34 8.36
C LEU A 216 -4.84 -4.07 8.09
N THR A 217 -5.50 -4.51 9.15
CA THR A 217 -6.85 -5.07 9.14
C THR A 217 -7.77 -4.25 10.03
N LEU A 218 -9.05 -4.16 9.72
CA LEU A 218 -9.99 -3.42 10.56
C LEU A 218 -10.12 -4.09 11.93
N LYS A 219 -10.14 -3.27 12.99
CA LYS A 219 -10.42 -3.73 14.35
C LYS A 219 -11.83 -4.28 14.44
N LYS A 220 -12.05 -5.20 15.38
CA LYS A 220 -13.36 -5.82 15.64
C LYS A 220 -14.52 -4.80 15.75
N LYS A 221 -14.30 -3.64 16.37
CA LYS A 221 -15.34 -2.60 16.50
C LYS A 221 -15.80 -1.96 15.17
N PHE A 222 -15.10 -2.25 14.06
CA PHE A 222 -15.43 -1.83 12.70
C PHE A 222 -15.77 -3.03 11.79
N GLU A 223 -16.09 -4.20 12.36
CA GLU A 223 -16.35 -5.42 11.57
C GLU A 223 -17.55 -5.28 10.62
N ASP A 224 -18.55 -4.47 10.97
CA ASP A 224 -19.70 -4.16 10.10
C ASP A 224 -19.31 -3.44 8.82
N ALA A 225 -18.19 -2.69 8.86
CA ALA A 225 -17.62 -2.00 7.70
C ALA A 225 -16.50 -2.80 7.03
N ASP A 226 -16.20 -4.03 7.47
CA ASP A 226 -15.18 -4.88 6.87
C ASP A 226 -15.78 -5.78 5.79
N ALA A 227 -15.48 -5.49 4.53
CA ALA A 227 -15.97 -6.27 3.40
C ALA A 227 -15.47 -7.72 3.42
N GLU A 228 -14.27 -7.98 3.97
CA GLU A 228 -13.75 -9.34 4.09
C GLU A 228 -14.57 -10.19 5.05
N LYS A 229 -15.13 -9.57 6.10
CA LYS A 229 -16.04 -10.21 7.05
C LYS A 229 -17.45 -10.31 6.49
N LYS A 230 -17.94 -9.24 5.87
CA LYS A 230 -19.33 -9.17 5.35
C LYS A 230 -19.61 -10.17 4.23
N TYR A 231 -18.65 -10.41 3.33
CA TYR A 231 -18.88 -11.24 2.15
C TYR A 231 -18.32 -12.67 2.23
N GLU A 232 -17.59 -13.01 3.31
CA GLU A 232 -17.05 -14.35 3.57
C GLU A 232 -16.47 -15.05 2.33
N PHE A 233 -15.55 -14.38 1.64
CA PHE A 233 -15.04 -14.87 0.36
C PHE A 233 -14.49 -16.30 0.45
N ALA A 234 -14.98 -17.17 -0.44
CA ALA A 234 -14.46 -18.51 -0.58
C ALA A 234 -12.96 -18.49 -0.96
N PRO A 235 -12.17 -19.51 -0.57
CA PRO A 235 -10.79 -19.62 -1.00
C PRO A 235 -10.66 -19.59 -2.53
N MET A 236 -9.86 -18.66 -3.04
CA MET A 236 -9.62 -18.49 -4.47
C MET A 236 -8.19 -18.84 -4.85
N LYS A 237 -8.06 -19.67 -5.90
CA LYS A 237 -6.79 -19.82 -6.61
C LYS A 237 -6.51 -18.54 -7.36
N HIS A 238 -5.34 -17.96 -7.14
CA HIS A 238 -4.92 -16.73 -7.78
C HIS A 238 -3.51 -16.86 -8.35
N VAL A 239 -3.20 -16.02 -9.33
CA VAL A 239 -1.87 -15.93 -9.94
C VAL A 239 -1.32 -14.53 -9.70
N ASP A 240 -0.37 -14.42 -8.78
CA ASP A 240 0.23 -13.13 -8.45
C ASP A 240 1.09 -12.56 -9.58
N ILE A 241 1.81 -13.45 -10.27
CA ILE A 241 2.74 -13.11 -11.34
C ILE A 241 2.34 -13.89 -12.59
N ASN A 242 1.95 -13.17 -13.63
CA ASN A 242 1.61 -13.79 -14.91
C ASN A 242 2.82 -14.50 -15.52
N PRO A 243 2.61 -15.60 -16.28
CA PRO A 243 3.70 -16.33 -16.92
C PRO A 243 4.63 -15.40 -17.73
N GLY A 244 5.92 -15.42 -17.39
CA GLY A 244 6.94 -14.61 -18.05
C GLY A 244 7.09 -13.16 -17.57
N CYS A 245 6.28 -12.71 -16.63
CA CYS A 245 6.39 -11.40 -16.00
C CYS A 245 7.50 -11.38 -14.94
N ASN A 246 8.37 -10.37 -15.00
CA ASN A 246 9.45 -10.16 -14.04
C ASN A 246 9.19 -9.00 -13.06
N CYS A 247 7.93 -8.57 -12.89
CA CYS A 247 7.60 -7.44 -12.00
C CYS A 247 8.10 -7.65 -10.57
N HIS A 248 8.07 -8.88 -10.05
CA HIS A 248 8.63 -9.20 -8.74
C HIS A 248 10.12 -8.85 -8.60
N LEU A 249 10.92 -9.12 -9.64
CA LEU A 249 12.34 -8.78 -9.67
C LEU A 249 12.56 -7.27 -9.78
N VAL A 250 11.70 -6.57 -10.53
CA VAL A 250 11.71 -5.10 -10.61
C VAL A 250 11.36 -4.47 -9.25
N MET A 251 10.33 -4.99 -8.58
CA MET A 251 9.83 -4.45 -7.32
C MET A 251 10.83 -4.57 -6.17
N ILE A 252 11.65 -5.63 -6.17
CA ILE A 252 12.75 -5.77 -5.20
C ILE A 252 14.05 -5.10 -5.66
N GLY A 253 14.07 -4.49 -6.85
CA GLY A 253 15.27 -3.81 -7.37
C GLY A 253 16.36 -4.73 -7.92
N LYS A 254 16.05 -5.99 -8.23
CA LYS A 254 17.02 -6.94 -8.82
C LYS A 254 17.27 -6.68 -10.31
N ILE A 255 16.28 -6.15 -11.02
CA ILE A 255 16.38 -5.76 -12.44
C ILE A 255 15.65 -4.43 -12.68
N TYR A 256 16.03 -3.71 -13.72
CA TYR A 256 15.30 -2.57 -14.26
C TYR A 256 14.21 -3.03 -15.24
N PRO A 257 13.14 -2.23 -15.44
CA PRO A 257 12.09 -2.57 -16.40
C PRO A 257 12.58 -2.93 -17.81
N PRO A 258 13.56 -2.21 -18.41
CA PRO A 258 14.10 -2.56 -19.73
C PRO A 258 14.78 -3.94 -19.82
N GLU A 259 15.17 -4.54 -18.70
CA GLU A 259 15.74 -5.89 -18.66
C GLU A 259 14.65 -6.98 -18.69
N CYS A 260 13.38 -6.62 -18.51
CA CYS A 260 12.27 -7.55 -18.67
C CYS A 260 11.97 -7.77 -20.17
N ARG A 261 11.98 -9.04 -20.60
CA ARG A 261 11.68 -9.43 -22.00
C ARG A 261 10.32 -8.97 -22.53
N LEU A 262 9.37 -8.65 -21.63
CA LEU A 262 8.02 -8.21 -21.98
C LEU A 262 7.89 -6.67 -22.01
N PHE A 263 8.86 -5.92 -21.50
CA PHE A 263 8.77 -4.48 -21.37
C PHE A 263 8.68 -3.80 -22.75
N GLY A 264 7.61 -3.01 -22.95
CA GLY A 264 7.35 -2.30 -24.20
C GLY A 264 6.97 -3.20 -25.39
N ARG A 265 6.65 -4.47 -25.16
CA ARG A 265 6.38 -5.45 -26.24
C ARG A 265 5.05 -6.20 -26.12
N ALA A 266 4.48 -6.31 -24.91
CA ALA A 266 3.31 -7.12 -24.60
C ALA A 266 2.13 -6.26 -24.11
#